data_AF-A0A938LA74-F1
#
_entry.id   AF-A0A938LA74-F1
#
_cell.length_a   1.000
_cell.length_b   1.000
_cell.length_c   1.000
_cell.angle_alpha   90.00
_cell.angle_beta   90.00
_cell.angle_gamma   90.00
#
_symmetry.space_group_name_H-M   'P 1'
#
loop_
_entity.id
_entity.type
_entity.pdbx_description
1 polymer ?
#
loop_
_entity_poly.entity_id
_entity_poly.type
_entity_poly.pdbx_seq_one_letter_code
_entity_poly.pdbx_strand_id
1 'polypeptide(L)'
;MITGPLVHLTWFPLSALCALQEPAPLGGLEQVVQAAPPPAGVSVRERWWEPPVPEQPARAELSNLRANGLQWLGRRARVVVQYDTHVATWDPWISRYHPRAWQRLSVWGDEQFLWLRDEWERPWSQLYARSDGPAAAILSGAVRFRRYELLIEVREHLLGEARLEVLDAIPLAESVGEGAILHASRAFELWARGAENLARAEFERAQAGLLPAHARAELERLCSECTEGE
;
A
#
# COMPACT_ATOMS: atom_id res chain seq x y z
N MET A 1 13.55 1.79 48.68
CA MET A 1 14.77 1.34 49.39
C MET A 1 15.10 -0.06 48.94
N ILE A 2 16.08 -0.20 48.04
CA ILE A 2 17.08 -1.27 47.94
C ILE A 2 18.14 -0.70 46.98
N THR A 3 19.36 -0.68 47.48
CA THR A 3 20.60 -0.08 46.98
C THR A 3 21.44 -1.13 46.25
N GLY A 4 22.10 -0.79 45.14
CA GLY A 4 23.12 -1.63 44.49
C GLY A 4 23.65 -1.03 43.18
N PRO A 5 24.92 -1.25 42.81
CA PRO A 5 25.88 -0.13 42.72
C PRO A 5 26.33 0.28 41.31
N LEU A 6 26.92 1.49 41.29
CA LEU A 6 27.74 2.09 40.24
C LEU A 6 28.90 1.17 39.81
N VAL A 7 29.15 1.13 38.50
CA VAL A 7 30.45 0.73 37.93
C VAL A 7 30.97 1.89 37.09
N HIS A 8 31.99 2.56 37.63
CA HIS A 8 32.92 3.42 36.91
C HIS A 8 33.82 2.56 36.02
N LEU A 9 34.00 2.95 34.75
CA LEU A 9 35.15 2.53 33.95
C LEU A 9 35.81 3.77 33.36
N THR A 10 36.96 4.09 33.94
CA THR A 10 37.92 5.09 33.51
C THR A 10 38.84 4.54 32.43
N TRP A 11 38.99 5.32 31.36
CA TRP A 11 40.25 5.76 30.75
C TRP A 11 41.40 4.75 30.49
N PHE A 12 41.75 4.58 29.22
CA PHE A 12 43.15 4.50 28.75
C PHE A 12 43.28 5.13 27.35
N PRO A 13 44.20 6.09 27.15
CA PRO A 13 44.62 6.57 25.84
C PRO A 13 46.03 6.04 25.50
N LEU A 14 46.23 5.46 24.32
CA LEU A 14 47.53 5.16 23.71
C LEU A 14 47.22 4.72 22.28
N SER A 15 47.54 5.50 21.25
CA SER A 15 48.85 5.57 20.58
C SER A 15 48.58 6.29 19.24
N ALA A 16 49.49 6.86 18.46
CA ALA A 16 50.88 7.26 18.54
C ALA A 16 51.16 7.97 17.20
N LEU A 17 52.09 8.94 17.23
CA LEU A 17 52.94 9.39 16.13
C LEU A 17 52.28 9.76 14.78
N CYS A 18 51.93 11.04 14.63
CA CYS A 18 52.02 11.70 13.32
C CYS A 18 53.47 12.16 13.11
N ALA A 19 54.26 11.39 12.36
CA ALA A 19 55.51 11.86 11.80
C ALA A 19 55.21 12.67 10.53
N LEU A 20 55.38 13.99 10.62
CA LEU A 20 55.47 14.90 9.48
C LEU A 20 56.83 14.69 8.82
N GLN A 21 56.84 14.27 7.56
CA GLN A 21 58.03 14.23 6.73
C GLN A 21 57.74 14.94 5.41
N GLU A 22 58.37 16.10 5.25
CA GLU A 22 58.31 16.93 4.05
C GLU A 22 58.95 16.21 2.86
N PRO A 23 58.33 16.23 1.66
CA PRO A 23 59.03 15.87 0.44
C PRO A 23 59.81 17.07 -0.14
N ALA A 24 61.08 16.81 -0.42
CA ALA A 24 62.04 17.67 -1.12
C ALA A 24 61.61 18.00 -2.58
N PRO A 25 62.16 19.08 -3.18
CA PRO A 25 61.68 19.59 -4.46
C PRO A 25 62.11 18.71 -5.65
N LEU A 26 61.15 18.30 -6.47
CA LEU A 26 61.41 17.67 -7.77
C LEU A 26 61.67 18.75 -8.81
N GLY A 27 62.94 18.93 -9.15
CA GLY A 27 63.35 19.65 -10.35
C GLY A 27 63.24 18.76 -11.60
N GLY A 28 62.79 19.37 -12.70
CA GLY A 28 63.14 18.98 -14.06
C GLY A 28 62.45 17.74 -14.62
N LEU A 29 61.50 17.97 -15.54
CA LEU A 29 61.56 17.56 -16.95
C LEU A 29 60.19 17.87 -17.58
N GLU A 30 60.02 19.09 -18.09
CA GLU A 30 58.97 19.41 -19.06
C GLU A 30 59.25 18.64 -20.35
N GLN A 31 58.63 17.46 -20.49
CA GLN A 31 58.38 16.89 -21.80
C GLN A 31 56.98 17.32 -22.25
N VAL A 32 56.95 18.33 -23.10
CA VAL A 32 55.75 18.70 -23.87
C VAL A 32 55.47 17.57 -24.86
N VAL A 33 54.60 16.63 -24.47
CA VAL A 33 54.00 15.68 -25.40
C VAL A 33 52.92 16.43 -26.18
N GLN A 34 53.23 16.81 -27.43
CA GLN A 34 52.22 17.31 -28.37
C GLN A 34 51.22 16.18 -28.67
N ALA A 35 50.01 16.30 -28.13
CA ALA A 35 48.89 15.44 -28.48
C ALA A 35 48.44 15.74 -29.92
N ALA A 36 48.33 14.70 -30.74
CA ALA A 36 47.75 14.79 -32.08
C ALA A 36 46.28 15.28 -31.99
N PRO A 37 45.80 16.09 -32.95
CA PRO A 37 44.41 16.54 -32.96
C PRO A 37 43.46 15.34 -33.13
N PRO A 38 42.34 15.30 -32.40
CA PRO A 38 41.36 14.22 -32.54
C PRO A 38 40.75 14.24 -33.95
N PRO A 39 40.40 13.08 -34.52
CA PRO A 39 39.77 13.01 -35.84
C PRO A 39 38.44 13.77 -35.82
N ALA A 40 38.30 14.70 -36.75
CA ALA A 40 37.06 15.43 -36.98
C ALA A 40 35.96 14.44 -37.37
N GLY A 41 34.88 14.38 -36.59
CA GLY A 41 33.64 13.72 -37.04
C GLY A 41 32.93 12.78 -36.07
N VAL A 42 33.27 12.73 -34.78
CA VAL A 42 32.39 12.07 -33.80
C VAL A 42 31.63 13.14 -33.03
N SER A 43 30.42 13.45 -33.51
CA SER A 43 29.41 14.10 -32.66
C SER A 43 29.03 13.09 -31.59
N VAL A 44 29.76 13.09 -30.48
CA VAL A 44 29.27 12.53 -29.23
C VAL A 44 28.10 13.42 -28.85
N ARG A 45 26.88 13.03 -29.27
CA ARG A 45 25.69 13.52 -28.60
C ARG A 45 25.83 13.03 -27.16
N GLU A 46 26.27 13.92 -26.29
CA GLU A 46 26.16 13.77 -24.84
C GLU A 46 24.69 13.52 -24.54
N ARG A 47 24.28 12.25 -24.57
CA ARG A 47 23.03 11.82 -23.97
C ARG A 47 23.31 11.86 -22.48
N TRP A 48 23.16 13.05 -21.91
CA TRP A 48 23.10 13.26 -20.47
C TRP A 48 22.23 12.14 -19.89
N TRP A 49 22.76 11.42 -18.91
CA TRP A 49 21.98 10.41 -18.21
C TRP A 49 20.75 11.12 -17.65
N GLU A 50 19.58 10.88 -18.22
CA GLU A 50 18.34 11.26 -17.58
C GLU A 50 18.07 10.16 -16.55
N PRO A 51 17.97 10.48 -15.25
CA PRO A 51 17.52 9.52 -14.27
C PRO A 51 16.19 8.95 -14.78
N PRO A 52 15.99 7.62 -14.81
CA PRO A 52 14.70 7.07 -15.21
C PRO A 52 13.62 7.69 -14.32
N VAL A 53 12.61 8.28 -14.95
CA VAL A 53 11.43 8.79 -14.25
C VAL A 53 10.92 7.64 -13.37
N PRO A 54 10.75 7.83 -12.05
CA PRO A 54 10.31 6.75 -11.18
C PRO A 54 8.99 6.21 -11.71
N GLU A 55 8.99 4.93 -12.11
CA GLU A 55 7.81 4.27 -12.62
C GLU A 55 6.73 4.34 -11.53
N GLN A 56 5.61 5.00 -11.83
CA GLN A 56 4.51 5.07 -10.89
C GLN A 56 3.99 3.65 -10.68
N PRO A 57 3.80 3.21 -9.42
CA PRO A 57 3.30 1.87 -9.16
C PRO A 57 1.94 1.71 -9.83
N ALA A 58 1.77 0.60 -10.55
CA ALA A 58 0.54 0.31 -11.26
C ALA A 58 -0.66 0.25 -10.30
N ARG A 59 -1.81 0.77 -10.73
CA ARG A 59 -3.06 0.62 -9.97
C ARG A 59 -3.60 -0.79 -10.20
N ALA A 60 -4.00 -1.46 -9.13
CA ALA A 60 -4.58 -2.80 -9.16
C ALA A 60 -5.85 -2.87 -8.32
N GLU A 61 -6.73 -3.81 -8.67
CA GLU A 61 -7.85 -4.21 -7.82
C GLU A 61 -7.38 -5.25 -6.80
N LEU A 62 -8.01 -5.26 -5.64
CA LEU A 62 -7.64 -6.16 -4.56
C LEU A 62 -7.95 -7.62 -4.93
N SER A 63 -9.08 -7.85 -5.60
CA SER A 63 -9.52 -9.11 -6.20
C SER A 63 -8.48 -9.70 -7.15
N ASN A 64 -7.85 -8.87 -7.99
CA ASN A 64 -6.82 -9.29 -8.92
C ASN A 64 -5.55 -9.73 -8.18
N LEU A 65 -5.12 -9.00 -7.14
CA LEU A 65 -3.99 -9.43 -6.32
C LEU A 65 -4.25 -10.77 -5.61
N ARG A 66 -5.50 -10.99 -5.17
CA ARG A 66 -5.92 -12.23 -4.54
C ARG A 66 -5.91 -13.41 -5.52
N ALA A 67 -6.42 -13.20 -6.74
CA ALA A 67 -6.51 -14.26 -7.76
C ALA A 67 -5.18 -14.55 -8.46
N ASN A 68 -4.37 -13.52 -8.72
CA ASN A 68 -3.18 -13.58 -9.57
C ASN A 68 -1.90 -13.20 -8.84
N GLY A 69 -1.84 -13.40 -7.51
CA GLY A 69 -0.76 -12.91 -6.65
C GLY A 69 0.66 -13.25 -7.11
N LEU A 70 0.87 -14.41 -7.73
CA LEU A 70 2.18 -14.80 -8.27
C LEU A 70 2.70 -13.84 -9.36
N GLN A 71 1.83 -13.26 -10.18
CA GLN A 71 2.21 -12.31 -11.24
C GLN A 71 2.63 -10.94 -10.68
N TRP A 72 2.26 -10.69 -9.42
CA TRP A 72 2.55 -9.45 -8.71
C TRP A 72 3.71 -9.59 -7.72
N LEU A 73 4.27 -10.79 -7.54
CA LEU A 73 5.35 -11.07 -6.59
C LEU A 73 6.57 -10.16 -6.87
N GLY A 74 7.03 -9.46 -5.83
CA GLY A 74 8.12 -8.48 -5.89
C GLY A 74 7.75 -7.15 -6.54
N ARG A 75 6.49 -6.94 -6.94
CA ARG A 75 6.01 -5.71 -7.58
C ARG A 75 5.24 -4.85 -6.60
N ARG A 76 5.36 -3.53 -6.80
CA ARG A 76 4.57 -2.54 -6.08
C ARG A 76 3.30 -2.21 -6.83
N ALA A 77 2.22 -1.98 -6.11
CA ALA A 77 0.95 -1.56 -6.67
C ALA A 77 0.26 -0.53 -5.77
N ARG A 78 -0.60 0.29 -6.38
CA ARG A 78 -1.57 1.12 -5.65
C ARG A 78 -2.91 0.42 -5.66
N VAL A 79 -3.50 0.22 -4.48
CA VAL A 79 -4.82 -0.41 -4.33
C VAL A 79 -5.70 0.47 -3.47
N VAL A 80 -6.99 0.50 -3.77
CA VAL A 80 -7.97 1.13 -2.88
C VAL A 80 -8.68 0.04 -2.12
N VAL A 81 -8.79 0.22 -0.81
CA VAL A 81 -9.43 -0.75 0.08
C VAL A 81 -10.33 -0.05 1.08
N GLN A 82 -11.26 -0.80 1.66
CA GLN A 82 -12.04 -0.37 2.81
C GLN A 82 -11.55 -1.10 4.05
N TYR A 83 -11.25 -0.35 5.09
CA TYR A 83 -10.71 -0.92 6.32
C TYR A 83 -11.79 -1.66 7.12
N ASP A 84 -11.51 -2.87 7.58
CA ASP A 84 -12.39 -3.61 8.51
C ASP A 84 -11.88 -3.49 9.95
N THR A 85 -10.73 -4.12 10.23
CA THR A 85 -10.17 -4.19 11.58
C THR A 85 -8.68 -4.57 11.59
N HIS A 86 -8.03 -4.39 12.75
CA HIS A 86 -6.74 -4.99 13.04
C HIS A 86 -6.92 -6.46 13.44
N VAL A 87 -6.12 -7.34 12.87
CA VAL A 87 -6.08 -8.74 13.24
C VAL A 87 -5.10 -8.89 14.41
N ALA A 88 -5.64 -9.02 15.63
CA ALA A 88 -4.85 -9.01 16.86
C ALA A 88 -3.90 -10.22 16.98
N THR A 89 -4.27 -11.37 16.42
CA THR A 89 -3.52 -12.61 16.55
C THR A 89 -3.42 -13.35 15.23
N TRP A 90 -2.23 -13.84 14.90
CA TRP A 90 -1.99 -14.76 13.80
C TRP A 90 -0.77 -15.62 14.09
N ASP A 91 -0.67 -16.74 13.39
CA ASP A 91 0.47 -17.63 13.51
C ASP A 91 1.71 -17.01 12.81
N PRO A 92 2.78 -16.69 13.54
CA PRO A 92 4.00 -16.16 12.94
C PRO A 92 4.77 -17.20 12.14
N TRP A 93 4.59 -18.50 12.39
CA TRP A 93 5.41 -19.55 11.78
C TRP A 93 5.04 -19.83 10.34
N ILE A 94 3.84 -19.45 9.93
CA ILE A 94 3.36 -19.62 8.57
C ILE A 94 3.71 -18.43 7.67
N SER A 95 4.33 -17.36 8.16
CA SER A 95 4.66 -16.17 7.34
C SER A 95 5.95 -15.49 7.77
N ARG A 96 6.49 -14.63 6.91
CA ARG A 96 7.62 -13.76 7.28
C ARG A 96 7.27 -12.63 8.28
N TYR A 97 5.99 -12.45 8.61
CA TYR A 97 5.48 -11.28 9.34
C TYR A 97 5.26 -11.60 10.82
N HIS A 98 6.25 -11.31 11.65
CA HIS A 98 6.16 -11.56 13.09
C HIS A 98 5.31 -10.47 13.80
N PRO A 99 4.35 -10.82 14.69
CA PRO A 99 3.47 -9.86 15.38
C PRO A 99 4.17 -8.77 16.21
N ARG A 100 5.44 -8.96 16.56
CA ARG A 100 6.23 -7.93 17.27
C ARG A 100 6.66 -6.76 16.39
N ALA A 101 6.77 -6.95 15.08
CA ALA A 101 7.30 -5.94 14.15
C ALA A 101 6.27 -5.51 13.09
N TRP A 102 5.11 -6.17 13.06
CA TRP A 102 4.11 -5.99 12.04
C TRP A 102 2.71 -5.90 12.66
N GLN A 103 1.84 -5.15 12.00
CA GLN A 103 0.40 -5.11 12.23
C GLN A 103 -0.27 -5.82 11.05
N ARG A 104 -1.19 -6.73 11.33
CA ARG A 104 -1.98 -7.42 10.31
C ARG A 104 -3.35 -6.76 10.20
N LEU A 105 -3.80 -6.52 8.98
CA LEU A 105 -5.02 -5.79 8.69
C LEU A 105 -6.03 -6.70 7.99
N SER A 106 -7.30 -6.49 8.30
CA SER A 106 -8.46 -7.02 7.60
C SER A 106 -9.07 -5.88 6.77
N VAL A 107 -9.31 -6.12 5.48
CA VAL A 107 -9.85 -5.11 4.55
C VAL A 107 -10.79 -5.74 3.53
N TRP A 108 -11.67 -4.92 2.96
CA TRP A 108 -12.47 -5.22 1.79
C TRP A 108 -11.87 -4.54 0.55
N GLY A 109 -12.09 -5.16 -0.62
CA GLY A 109 -11.77 -4.53 -1.90
C GLY A 109 -12.71 -3.35 -2.16
N ASP A 110 -12.21 -2.33 -2.84
CA ASP A 110 -13.05 -1.19 -3.21
C ASP A 110 -14.03 -1.54 -4.33
N GLU A 111 -13.69 -2.53 -5.14
CA GLU A 111 -14.47 -3.08 -6.25
C GLU A 111 -15.64 -3.99 -5.83
N GLN A 112 -15.82 -4.24 -4.53
CA GLN A 112 -16.86 -5.15 -4.02
C GLN A 112 -18.28 -4.61 -4.21
N PHE A 113 -19.22 -5.53 -4.46
CA PHE A 113 -20.62 -5.18 -4.61
C PHE A 113 -21.31 -5.04 -3.25
N LEU A 114 -22.17 -4.02 -3.14
CA LEU A 114 -22.82 -3.65 -1.87
C LEU A 114 -23.82 -4.70 -1.37
N TRP A 115 -24.45 -5.45 -2.27
CA TRP A 115 -25.51 -6.41 -1.96
C TRP A 115 -25.01 -7.87 -1.87
N LEU A 116 -23.73 -8.12 -2.15
CA LEU A 116 -23.16 -9.47 -2.05
C LEU A 116 -22.66 -9.73 -0.64
N ARG A 117 -23.56 -10.20 0.22
CA ARG A 117 -23.27 -10.52 1.62
C ARG A 117 -21.99 -11.34 1.82
N ASP A 118 -21.79 -12.36 0.99
CA ASP A 118 -20.62 -13.26 1.06
C ASP A 118 -19.27 -12.51 0.91
N GLU A 119 -19.24 -11.39 0.19
CA GLU A 119 -18.03 -10.56 0.03
C GLU A 119 -17.69 -9.81 1.31
N TRP A 120 -18.70 -9.32 2.02
CA TRP A 120 -18.56 -8.58 3.27
C TRP A 120 -18.24 -9.48 4.46
N GLU A 121 -18.71 -10.72 4.45
CA GLU A 121 -18.42 -11.73 5.48
C GLU A 121 -17.01 -12.31 5.37
N ARG A 122 -16.30 -12.06 4.27
CA ARG A 122 -14.97 -12.63 4.00
C ARG A 122 -13.94 -11.54 3.65
N PRO A 123 -13.67 -10.60 4.57
CA PRO A 123 -12.63 -9.60 4.35
C PRO A 123 -11.27 -10.28 4.15
N TRP A 124 -10.43 -9.66 3.33
CA TRP A 124 -9.09 -10.17 3.09
C TRP A 124 -8.14 -9.71 4.19
N SER A 125 -7.43 -10.67 4.77
CA SER A 125 -6.58 -10.44 5.93
C SER A 125 -5.10 -10.67 5.65
N GLN A 126 -4.63 -10.65 4.40
CA GLN A 126 -3.22 -10.87 4.08
C GLN A 126 -2.43 -9.58 3.84
N LEU A 127 -2.78 -8.51 4.56
CA LEU A 127 -2.08 -7.22 4.51
C LEU A 127 -1.32 -6.98 5.82
N TYR A 128 -0.07 -6.56 5.69
CA TYR A 128 0.86 -6.41 6.80
C TYR A 128 1.55 -5.04 6.72
N ALA A 129 1.37 -4.19 7.72
CA ALA A 129 2.09 -2.92 7.85
C ALA A 129 3.19 -3.07 8.89
N ARG A 130 4.39 -2.54 8.63
CA ARG A 130 5.44 -2.50 9.66
C ARG A 130 5.00 -1.60 10.82
N SER A 131 5.11 -2.09 12.06
CA SER A 131 4.63 -1.36 13.25
C SER A 131 5.34 -0.01 13.47
N ASP A 132 6.58 0.12 12.99
CA ASP A 132 7.41 1.34 13.01
C ASP A 132 7.31 2.17 11.72
N GLY A 133 6.50 1.73 10.76
CA GLY A 133 6.37 2.34 9.44
C GLY A 133 5.27 3.40 9.32
N PRO A 134 5.30 4.21 8.25
CA PRO A 134 4.33 5.28 8.02
C PRO A 134 2.90 4.74 7.87
N ALA A 135 2.73 3.62 7.17
CA ALA A 135 1.43 2.98 7.00
C ALA A 135 0.77 2.59 8.34
N ALA A 136 1.53 2.02 9.28
CA ALA A 136 1.00 1.63 10.59
C ALA A 136 0.57 2.83 11.43
N ALA A 137 1.31 3.94 11.36
CA ALA A 137 0.91 5.18 12.04
C ALA A 137 -0.47 5.65 11.56
N ILE A 138 -0.69 5.65 10.24
CA ILE A 138 -1.95 6.09 9.62
C ILE A 138 -3.09 5.11 9.92
N LEU A 139 -2.81 3.80 9.88
CA LEU A 139 -3.80 2.74 10.05
C LEU A 139 -4.10 2.41 11.52
N SER A 140 -3.29 2.86 12.47
CA SER A 140 -3.55 2.67 13.91
C SER A 140 -4.86 3.33 14.36
N GLY A 141 -5.22 4.46 13.76
CA GLY A 141 -6.47 5.18 14.00
C GLY A 141 -7.55 4.94 12.94
N ALA A 142 -7.43 3.85 12.17
CA ALA A 142 -8.36 3.59 11.09
C ALA A 142 -9.76 3.25 11.62
N VAL A 143 -10.76 3.79 10.92
CA VAL A 143 -12.18 3.58 11.24
C VAL A 143 -12.74 2.55 10.27
N ARG A 144 -13.51 1.60 10.78
CA ARG A 144 -14.19 0.59 9.97
C ARG A 144 -14.97 1.26 8.83
N PHE A 145 -14.94 0.66 7.64
CA PHE A 145 -15.51 1.14 6.38
C PHE A 145 -14.85 2.38 5.76
N ARG A 146 -13.88 3.00 6.43
CA ARG A 146 -13.13 4.11 5.83
C ARG A 146 -12.27 3.58 4.68
N ARG A 147 -12.23 4.34 3.58
CA ARG A 147 -11.42 4.02 2.41
C ARG A 147 -10.00 4.53 2.57
N TYR A 148 -9.07 3.71 2.10
CA TYR A 148 -7.66 4.02 2.03
C TYR A 148 -7.13 3.65 0.66
N GLU A 149 -6.30 4.53 0.11
CA GLU A 149 -5.40 4.16 -0.95
C GLU A 149 -4.09 3.66 -0.33
N LEU A 150 -3.70 2.43 -0.64
CA LEU A 150 -2.51 1.80 -0.11
C LEU A 150 -1.46 1.67 -1.21
N LEU A 151 -0.22 2.03 -0.87
CA LEU A 151 0.95 1.56 -1.60
C LEU A 151 1.37 0.23 -1.00
N ILE A 152 1.34 -0.83 -1.80
CA ILE A 152 1.65 -2.18 -1.35
C ILE A 152 2.76 -2.82 -2.18
N GLU A 153 3.39 -3.84 -1.62
CA GLU A 153 4.27 -4.74 -2.34
C GLU A 153 3.89 -6.20 -2.05
N VAL A 154 3.76 -7.03 -3.08
CA VAL A 154 3.53 -8.47 -2.87
C VAL A 154 4.87 -9.12 -2.51
N ARG A 155 5.05 -9.50 -1.25
CA ARG A 155 6.35 -10.01 -0.77
C ARG A 155 6.44 -11.53 -0.70
N GLU A 156 5.30 -12.19 -0.62
CA GLU A 156 5.21 -13.63 -0.42
C GLU A 156 3.92 -14.15 -1.06
N HIS A 157 3.97 -15.38 -1.58
CA HIS A 157 2.78 -16.11 -2.03
C HIS A 157 2.85 -17.52 -1.45
N LEU A 158 1.99 -17.82 -0.48
CA LEU A 158 2.03 -19.07 0.28
C LEU A 158 0.63 -19.65 0.44
N LEU A 159 0.49 -20.98 0.29
CA LEU A 159 -0.78 -21.70 0.39
C LEU A 159 -1.89 -21.12 -0.54
N GLY A 160 -1.50 -20.64 -1.72
CA GLY A 160 -2.44 -20.06 -2.68
C GLY A 160 -2.84 -18.61 -2.37
N GLU A 161 -2.26 -17.98 -1.36
CA GLU A 161 -2.58 -16.61 -0.98
C GLU A 161 -1.37 -15.68 -1.11
N ALA A 162 -1.60 -14.52 -1.75
CA ALA A 162 -0.65 -13.42 -1.76
C ALA A 162 -0.62 -12.74 -0.39
N ARG A 163 0.58 -12.36 0.06
CA ARG A 163 0.77 -11.55 1.28
C ARG A 163 1.43 -10.24 0.95
N LEU A 164 0.74 -9.19 1.32
CA LEU A 164 1.01 -7.83 0.91
C LEU A 164 1.67 -7.08 2.06
N GLU A 165 2.83 -6.49 1.82
CA GLU A 165 3.38 -5.47 2.70
C GLU A 165 2.77 -4.12 2.33
N VAL A 166 2.22 -3.42 3.31
CA VAL A 166 1.72 -2.06 3.17
C VAL A 166 2.86 -1.10 3.46
N LEU A 167 3.29 -0.38 2.43
CA LEU A 167 4.39 0.57 2.48
C LEU A 167 3.92 1.96 2.91
N ASP A 168 2.74 2.38 2.42
CA ASP A 168 2.14 3.68 2.73
C ASP A 168 0.60 3.60 2.64
N ALA A 169 -0.09 4.55 3.26
CA ALA A 169 -1.55 4.60 3.29
C ALA A 169 -2.05 6.05 3.23
N ILE A 170 -3.06 6.32 2.40
CA ILE A 170 -3.66 7.65 2.26
C ILE A 170 -5.17 7.52 2.51
N PRO A 171 -5.74 8.19 3.52
CA PRO A 171 -7.18 8.14 3.74
C PRO A 171 -7.92 8.85 2.61
N LEU A 172 -9.01 8.24 2.15
CA LEU A 172 -9.92 8.85 1.19
C LEU A 172 -11.16 9.39 1.92
N ALA A 173 -11.77 10.44 1.34
CA ALA A 173 -12.93 11.12 1.92
C ALA A 173 -14.23 10.32 1.73
N GLU A 174 -14.38 9.73 0.55
CA GLU A 174 -15.51 8.87 0.20
C GLU A 174 -15.44 7.55 0.97
N SER A 175 -16.58 6.96 1.28
CA SER A 175 -16.66 5.65 1.93
C SER A 175 -17.99 4.96 1.65
N VAL A 176 -17.97 3.63 1.72
CA VAL A 176 -19.19 2.83 1.75
C VAL A 176 -19.46 2.47 3.20
N GLY A 177 -20.38 3.18 3.84
CA GLY A 177 -20.75 2.89 5.22
C GLY A 177 -21.67 1.68 5.37
N GLU A 178 -21.77 1.16 6.59
CA GLU A 178 -22.66 0.04 6.94
C GLU A 178 -24.12 0.27 6.51
N GLY A 179 -24.64 1.48 6.71
CA GLY A 179 -26.00 1.83 6.29
C GLY A 179 -26.21 1.66 4.78
N ALA A 180 -25.22 2.05 3.96
CA ALA A 180 -25.32 1.89 2.51
C ALA A 180 -25.36 0.40 2.12
N ILE A 181 -24.55 -0.44 2.76
CA ILE A 181 -24.51 -1.89 2.54
C ILE A 181 -25.85 -2.52 2.94
N LEU A 182 -26.38 -2.18 4.11
CA LEU A 182 -27.66 -2.70 4.63
C LEU A 182 -28.82 -2.33 3.70
N HIS A 183 -28.92 -1.06 3.31
CA HIS A 183 -29.99 -0.59 2.43
C HIS A 183 -29.86 -1.17 1.01
N ALA A 184 -28.66 -1.25 0.45
CA ALA A 184 -28.45 -1.86 -0.87
C ALA A 184 -28.78 -3.36 -0.88
N SER A 185 -28.35 -4.10 0.15
CA SER A 185 -28.69 -5.52 0.31
C SER A 185 -30.20 -5.70 0.42
N ARG A 186 -30.87 -4.87 1.23
CA ARG A 186 -32.32 -4.93 1.41
C ARG A 186 -33.08 -4.57 0.14
N ALA A 187 -32.61 -3.57 -0.60
CA ALA A 187 -33.17 -3.18 -1.89
C ALA A 187 -33.15 -4.36 -2.87
N PHE A 188 -32.02 -5.05 -2.98
CA PHE A 188 -31.86 -6.21 -3.85
C PHE A 188 -32.81 -7.37 -3.47
N GLU A 189 -32.96 -7.65 -2.16
CA GLU A 189 -33.93 -8.65 -1.67
C GLU A 189 -35.39 -8.30 -2.03
N LEU A 190 -35.76 -7.03 -1.90
CA LEU A 190 -37.11 -6.56 -2.21
C LEU A 190 -37.38 -6.61 -3.71
N TRP A 191 -36.40 -6.22 -4.52
CA TRP A 191 -36.49 -6.27 -5.98
C TRP A 191 -36.65 -7.71 -6.46
N ALA A 192 -35.85 -8.65 -5.94
CA ALA A 192 -35.96 -10.07 -6.25
C ALA A 192 -37.33 -10.69 -5.89
N ARG A 193 -38.12 -10.03 -5.03
CA ARG A 193 -39.49 -10.43 -4.65
C ARG A 193 -40.58 -9.67 -5.42
N GLY A 194 -40.23 -8.84 -6.38
CA GLY A 194 -41.16 -8.00 -7.15
C GLY A 194 -41.71 -6.79 -6.37
N ALA A 195 -41.11 -6.42 -5.25
CA ALA A 195 -41.52 -5.26 -4.44
C ALA A 195 -40.79 -3.99 -4.88
N GLU A 196 -40.93 -3.61 -6.16
CA GLU A 196 -40.10 -2.60 -6.84
C GLU A 196 -40.14 -1.21 -6.18
N ASN A 197 -41.32 -0.73 -5.81
CA ASN A 197 -41.47 0.57 -5.12
C ASN A 197 -40.70 0.63 -3.79
N LEU A 198 -40.69 -0.48 -3.05
CA LEU A 198 -39.94 -0.57 -1.78
C LEU A 198 -38.44 -0.73 -2.06
N ALA A 199 -38.07 -1.53 -3.06
CA ALA A 199 -36.67 -1.69 -3.47
C ALA A 199 -36.05 -0.35 -3.86
N ARG A 200 -36.75 0.45 -4.68
CA ARG A 200 -36.33 1.80 -5.08
C ARG A 200 -36.07 2.70 -3.88
N ALA A 201 -37.00 2.75 -2.92
CA ALA A 201 -36.83 3.56 -1.72
C ALA A 201 -35.60 3.14 -0.89
N GLU A 202 -35.25 1.85 -0.86
CA GLU A 202 -34.03 1.38 -0.20
C GLU A 202 -32.76 1.74 -1.02
N PHE A 203 -32.78 1.65 -2.35
CA PHE A 203 -31.66 2.10 -3.18
C PHE A 203 -31.38 3.60 -3.01
N GLU A 204 -32.41 4.43 -2.96
CA GLU A 204 -32.28 5.87 -2.71
C GLU A 204 -31.64 6.15 -1.34
N ARG A 205 -32.02 5.39 -0.29
CA ARG A 205 -31.38 5.50 1.04
C ARG A 205 -29.93 5.06 1.02
N ALA A 206 -29.60 4.00 0.28
CA ALA A 206 -28.21 3.56 0.14
C ALA A 206 -27.31 4.64 -0.49
N GLN A 207 -27.87 5.45 -1.40
CA GLN A 207 -27.16 6.52 -2.12
C GLN A 207 -26.93 7.82 -1.32
N ALA A 208 -27.57 7.97 -0.16
CA ALA A 208 -27.57 9.22 0.62
C ALA A 208 -26.18 9.61 1.16
N GLY A 209 -25.25 8.66 1.28
CA GLY A 209 -23.89 8.90 1.77
C GLY A 209 -22.92 9.48 0.73
N LEU A 210 -21.71 9.84 1.19
CA LEU A 210 -20.59 10.20 0.31
C LEU A 210 -19.94 8.93 -0.28
N LEU A 211 -20.68 8.29 -1.18
CA LEU A 211 -20.24 7.07 -1.83
C LEU A 211 -19.12 7.32 -2.85
N PRO A 212 -18.24 6.32 -3.05
CA PRO A 212 -17.34 6.29 -4.20
C PRO A 212 -18.10 6.41 -5.51
N ALA A 213 -17.49 7.07 -6.50
CA ALA A 213 -18.13 7.31 -7.80
C ALA A 213 -18.63 6.02 -8.48
N HIS A 214 -17.85 4.93 -8.43
CA HIS A 214 -18.25 3.65 -9.03
C HIS A 214 -19.41 2.99 -8.29
N ALA A 215 -19.40 3.01 -6.95
CA ALA A 215 -20.49 2.46 -6.14
C ALA A 215 -21.79 3.25 -6.33
N ARG A 216 -21.70 4.58 -6.45
CA ARG A 216 -22.84 5.44 -6.78
C ARG A 216 -23.41 5.10 -8.16
N ALA A 217 -22.56 5.08 -9.19
CA ALA A 217 -22.98 4.79 -10.55
C ALA A 217 -23.69 3.43 -10.66
N GLU A 218 -23.21 2.44 -9.91
CA GLU A 218 -23.81 1.11 -9.91
C GLU A 218 -25.17 1.07 -9.20
N LEU A 219 -25.34 1.77 -8.08
CA LEU A 219 -26.65 1.91 -7.42
C LEU A 219 -27.64 2.69 -8.29
N GLU A 220 -27.17 3.71 -9.00
CA GLU A 220 -27.98 4.47 -9.97
C GLU A 220 -28.46 3.56 -11.11
N ARG A 221 -27.56 2.74 -11.68
CA ARG A 221 -27.91 1.74 -12.71
C ARG A 221 -29.00 0.79 -12.24
N LEU A 222 -28.82 0.19 -11.05
CA LEU A 222 -29.82 -0.73 -10.47
C LEU A 222 -31.16 -0.05 -10.19
N CYS A 223 -31.13 1.19 -9.69
CA CYS A 223 -32.34 1.95 -9.45
C CYS A 223 -33.11 2.23 -10.76
N SER A 224 -32.41 2.52 -11.85
CA SER A 224 -33.04 2.68 -13.18
C SER A 224 -33.67 1.39 -13.67
N GLU A 225 -32.99 0.25 -13.53
CA GLU A 225 -33.51 -1.07 -13.94
C GLU A 225 -34.77 -1.48 -13.19
N CYS A 226 -34.92 -1.08 -11.91
CA CYS A 226 -36.17 -1.28 -11.16
C CYS A 226 -37.36 -0.49 -11.72
N THR A 227 -37.16 0.47 -12.62
CA THR A 227 -38.23 1.36 -13.13
C THR A 227 -38.76 0.90 -14.50
N GLU A 228 -38.03 0.07 -15.23
CA GLU A 228 -38.39 -0.38 -16.58
C GLU A 228 -39.26 -1.66 -16.59
N GLY A 229 -39.64 -2.18 -15.42
CA GLY A 229 -40.43 -3.41 -15.26
C GLY A 229 -41.97 -3.25 -15.32
N GLU A 230 -42.48 -2.02 -15.46
CA GLU A 230 -43.91 -1.71 -15.64
C GLU A 230 -44.39 -1.85 -17.08
#